data_AF-A0A093BWI0-F1
#
_entry.id   AF-A0A093BWI0-F1
#
_cell.length_a   1.000
_cell.length_b   1.000
_cell.length_c   1.000
_cell.angle_alpha   90.00
_cell.angle_beta   90.00
_cell.angle_gamma   90.00
#
_symmetry.space_group_name_H-M   'P 1'
#
loop_
_entity.id
_entity.type
_entity.pdbx_description
1 polymer ?
#
loop_
_entity_poly.entity_id
_entity_poly.type
_entity_poly.pdbx_seq_one_letter_code
_entity_poly.pdbx_strand_id
1 'polypeptide(L)'
;RITTTAACMMDLRRYPLDQQNCTLEIESYGYTVDDIVFFWQGNDSAVTGMEVLELPQFTIIEQRLVSREVVFTTGSYLRLSLSFRIKRNIGYFILQTYMPSILITILSWVSFWINYDASAARVALGVTTVLTMTTINTHLRETLPKIPYVKAIDVYLMGCFVFVFLALLEYAFVNYIFFGRGPRQQKKQNERISKANNERHRYEEKRVDPYGNILLSTLDMNNELLATDMMSSVGDSRNSVMSFEGSGIQFRKQLASRDGFGHHPTLDRHVPLTHHAAARNRANCRLRRRSSKLKLKIPDLTDVSTIDKWSRIIFPITFGFFNLVYWLYYVN
;
A
#
# COMPACT_ATOMS: atom_id res chain seq x y z
N ARG A 1 38.61 -40.06 -22.55
CA ARG A 1 37.55 -39.49 -21.69
C ARG A 1 38.03 -38.13 -21.22
N ILE A 2 37.34 -37.06 -21.61
CA ILE A 2 37.69 -35.66 -21.26
C ILE A 2 36.49 -35.08 -20.52
N THR A 3 36.75 -34.38 -19.41
CA THR A 3 35.76 -33.52 -18.74
C THR A 3 36.25 -32.09 -18.91
N THR A 4 35.47 -31.25 -19.57
CA THR A 4 35.86 -29.86 -19.86
C THR A 4 34.77 -28.90 -19.43
N THR A 5 35.19 -27.72 -18.97
CA THR A 5 34.31 -26.60 -18.66
C THR A 5 34.49 -25.56 -19.76
N ALA A 6 33.57 -25.56 -20.73
CA ALA A 6 33.58 -24.59 -21.82
C ALA A 6 32.85 -23.30 -21.40
N ALA A 7 33.37 -22.16 -21.83
CA ALA A 7 32.70 -20.87 -21.65
C ALA A 7 31.53 -20.75 -22.64
N CYS A 8 30.39 -20.23 -22.16
CA CYS A 8 29.23 -19.93 -22.99
C CYS A 8 28.73 -18.53 -22.66
N MET A 9 28.70 -17.65 -23.67
CA MET A 9 28.13 -16.31 -23.53
C MET A 9 26.60 -16.41 -23.61
N MET A 10 25.93 -16.20 -22.48
CA MET A 10 24.46 -16.32 -22.38
C MET A 10 23.79 -14.95 -22.47
N ASP A 11 22.74 -14.82 -23.27
CA ASP A 11 21.86 -13.65 -23.26
C ASP A 11 20.67 -13.89 -22.32
N LEU A 12 20.70 -13.24 -21.17
CA LEU A 12 19.73 -13.44 -20.09
C LEU A 12 18.60 -12.39 -20.08
N ARG A 13 18.43 -11.58 -21.14
CA ARG A 13 17.36 -10.57 -21.20
C ARG A 13 15.97 -11.18 -21.07
N ARG A 14 15.73 -12.34 -21.68
CA ARG A 14 14.45 -13.07 -21.61
C ARG A 14 14.37 -14.08 -20.47
N TYR A 15 15.28 -14.03 -19.50
CA TYR A 15 15.32 -14.98 -18.39
C TYR A 15 13.99 -15.00 -17.58
N PRO A 16 13.37 -16.17 -17.29
CA PRO A 16 13.85 -17.55 -17.52
C PRO A 16 13.27 -18.23 -18.77
N LEU A 17 12.60 -17.47 -19.66
CA LEU A 17 12.02 -17.94 -20.92
C LEU A 17 13.05 -17.90 -22.06
N ASP A 18 14.34 -17.95 -21.72
CA ASP A 18 15.46 -17.81 -22.62
C ASP A 18 15.82 -19.13 -23.33
N GLN A 19 16.42 -18.98 -24.52
CA GLN A 19 17.11 -20.04 -25.23
C GLN A 19 18.56 -19.61 -25.42
N GLN A 20 19.49 -20.52 -25.16
CA GLN A 20 20.92 -20.24 -25.25
C GLN A 20 21.56 -21.12 -26.30
N ASN A 21 22.49 -20.56 -27.05
CA ASN A 21 23.34 -21.29 -27.99
C ASN A 21 24.73 -21.38 -27.37
N CYS A 22 25.08 -22.55 -26.85
CA CYS A 22 26.42 -22.81 -26.34
C CYS A 22 27.24 -23.57 -27.39
N THR A 23 28.53 -23.28 -27.45
CA THR A 23 29.44 -23.88 -28.42
C THR A 23 30.65 -24.48 -27.71
N LEU A 24 31.03 -25.68 -28.14
CA LEU A 24 32.31 -26.28 -27.84
C LEU A 24 33.19 -26.13 -29.09
N GLU A 25 34.28 -25.39 -28.95
CA GLU A 25 35.23 -25.16 -30.03
C GLU A 25 36.46 -26.04 -29.83
N ILE A 26 36.81 -26.80 -30.87
CA ILE A 26 37.98 -27.68 -30.92
C ILE A 26 38.86 -27.18 -32.06
N GLU A 27 40.13 -26.91 -31.76
CA GLU A 27 41.08 -26.30 -32.69
C GLU A 27 42.50 -26.80 -32.40
N SER A 28 43.34 -26.79 -33.44
CA SER A 28 44.77 -27.07 -33.33
C SER A 28 45.50 -25.84 -32.79
N TYR A 29 46.33 -26.01 -31.77
CA TYR A 29 47.05 -24.87 -31.18
C TYR A 29 48.23 -24.39 -32.03
N GLY A 30 48.98 -25.31 -32.66
CA GLY A 30 50.27 -25.00 -33.30
C GLY A 30 50.37 -25.32 -34.79
N TYR A 31 49.54 -26.23 -35.29
CA TYR A 31 49.56 -26.66 -36.69
C TYR A 31 48.47 -25.96 -37.49
N THR A 32 48.85 -25.41 -38.64
CA THR A 32 47.96 -24.68 -39.55
C THR A 32 47.17 -25.65 -40.44
N VAL A 33 46.26 -25.11 -41.25
CA VAL A 33 45.49 -25.91 -42.23
C VAL A 33 46.35 -26.65 -43.25
N ASP A 34 47.57 -26.15 -43.51
CA ASP A 34 48.53 -26.79 -44.42
C ASP A 34 49.11 -28.08 -43.83
N ASP A 35 49.15 -28.18 -42.50
CA ASP A 35 49.73 -29.32 -41.78
C ASP A 35 48.65 -30.33 -41.34
N ILE A 36 47.51 -29.84 -40.82
CA ILE A 36 46.45 -30.67 -40.23
C ILE A 36 45.07 -30.15 -40.60
N VAL A 37 44.21 -31.05 -41.08
CA VAL A 37 42.80 -30.79 -41.40
C VAL A 37 41.89 -31.65 -40.53
N PHE A 38 40.95 -31.01 -39.83
CA PHE A 38 39.88 -31.69 -39.07
C PHE A 38 38.59 -31.82 -39.86
N PHE A 39 37.87 -32.91 -39.66
CA PHE A 39 36.53 -33.09 -40.21
C PHE A 39 35.68 -33.94 -39.27
N TRP A 40 34.36 -33.74 -39.33
CA TRP A 40 33.41 -34.56 -38.59
C TRP A 40 33.22 -35.89 -39.31
N GLN A 41 33.67 -36.98 -38.70
CA GLN A 41 33.45 -38.31 -39.24
C GLN A 41 31.97 -38.70 -39.10
N GLY A 42 31.26 -38.81 -40.23
CA GLY A 42 29.82 -39.06 -40.24
C GLY A 42 28.96 -37.79 -40.35
N ASN A 43 29.59 -36.63 -40.59
CA ASN A 43 28.91 -35.33 -40.76
C ASN A 43 27.90 -35.08 -39.62
N ASP A 44 26.59 -35.20 -39.86
CA ASP A 44 25.53 -34.96 -38.87
C ASP A 44 25.45 -36.02 -37.75
N SER A 45 25.99 -37.23 -37.96
CA SER A 45 25.97 -38.32 -36.98
C SER A 45 27.28 -38.47 -36.22
N ALA A 46 28.22 -37.51 -36.33
CA ALA A 46 29.54 -37.61 -35.70
C ALA A 46 29.48 -37.57 -34.16
N VAL A 47 28.43 -36.94 -33.60
CA VAL A 47 28.22 -36.82 -32.16
C VAL A 47 26.98 -37.60 -31.75
N THR A 48 27.19 -38.62 -30.91
CA THR A 48 26.15 -39.50 -30.39
C THR A 48 26.02 -39.37 -28.87
N GLY A 49 24.92 -39.89 -28.30
CA GLY A 49 24.70 -39.92 -26.86
C GLY A 49 24.10 -38.65 -26.26
N MET A 50 23.78 -37.64 -27.07
CA MET A 50 23.06 -36.46 -26.57
C MET A 50 21.58 -36.71 -26.28
N GLU A 51 20.95 -37.68 -26.95
CA GLU A 51 19.53 -38.02 -26.74
C GLU A 51 19.26 -38.60 -25.35
N VAL A 52 20.29 -39.15 -24.71
CA VAL A 52 20.22 -39.74 -23.36
C VAL A 52 20.59 -38.70 -22.28
N LEU A 53 21.01 -37.50 -22.67
CA LEU A 53 21.48 -36.49 -21.74
C LEU A 53 20.32 -35.67 -21.17
N GLU A 54 19.87 -36.03 -19.98
CA GLU A 54 18.87 -35.27 -19.25
C GLU A 54 19.53 -34.24 -18.34
N LEU A 55 19.28 -32.95 -18.60
CA LEU A 55 19.70 -31.85 -17.74
C LEU A 55 18.51 -31.43 -16.86
N PRO A 56 18.70 -31.23 -15.54
CA PRO A 56 17.58 -30.94 -14.63
C PRO A 56 16.92 -29.58 -14.87
N GLN A 57 17.65 -28.61 -15.44
CA GLN A 57 17.18 -27.23 -15.64
C GLN A 57 17.02 -26.84 -17.11
N PHE A 58 17.49 -27.68 -18.04
CA PHE A 58 17.56 -27.37 -19.46
C PHE A 58 17.12 -28.57 -20.29
N THR A 59 16.59 -28.29 -21.47
CA THR A 59 16.30 -29.28 -22.50
C THR A 59 17.10 -28.91 -23.74
N ILE A 60 17.78 -29.90 -24.32
CA ILE A 60 18.51 -29.73 -25.57
C ILE A 60 17.49 -29.75 -26.70
N ILE A 61 17.45 -28.69 -27.51
CA ILE A 61 16.54 -28.58 -28.65
C ILE A 61 17.18 -29.17 -29.91
N GLU A 62 18.39 -28.70 -30.23
CA GLU A 62 19.10 -29.07 -31.45
C GLU A 62 20.62 -29.04 -31.20
N GLN A 63 21.33 -29.90 -31.92
CA GLN A 63 22.78 -29.78 -32.14
C GLN A 63 23.07 -29.35 -33.56
N ARG A 64 24.18 -28.65 -33.73
CA ARG A 64 24.76 -28.34 -35.03
C ARG A 64 26.25 -28.58 -35.00
N LEU A 65 26.74 -29.29 -36.00
CA LEU A 65 28.16 -29.54 -36.22
C LEU A 65 28.62 -28.62 -37.33
N VAL A 66 29.57 -27.74 -37.01
CA VAL A 66 30.13 -26.78 -37.95
C VAL A 66 31.63 -27.02 -38.04
N SER A 67 32.18 -26.96 -39.25
CA SER A 67 33.62 -26.88 -39.49
C SER A 67 33.89 -25.54 -40.17
N ARG A 68 34.84 -24.77 -39.62
CA ARG A 68 35.19 -23.45 -40.15
C ARG A 68 36.69 -23.20 -40.06
N GLU A 69 37.22 -22.51 -41.05
CA GLU A 69 38.58 -21.98 -41.01
C GLU A 69 38.57 -20.62 -40.29
N VAL A 70 39.51 -20.43 -39.37
CA VAL A 70 39.69 -19.19 -38.61
C VAL A 70 41.10 -18.66 -38.88
N VAL A 71 41.20 -17.36 -39.16
CA VAL A 71 42.47 -16.71 -39.48
C VAL A 71 42.95 -15.94 -38.27
N PHE A 72 44.16 -16.27 -37.82
CA PHE A 72 44.87 -15.56 -36.77
C PHE A 72 46.12 -14.88 -37.33
N THR A 73 46.81 -14.10 -36.49
CA THR A 73 48.06 -13.43 -36.89
C THR A 73 49.20 -14.42 -37.19
N THR A 74 49.12 -15.64 -36.65
CA THR A 74 50.14 -16.70 -36.81
C THR A 74 49.90 -17.61 -37.99
N GLY A 75 48.71 -17.57 -38.61
CA GLY A 75 48.32 -18.47 -39.69
C GLY A 75 46.81 -18.74 -39.69
N SER A 76 46.36 -19.59 -40.62
CA SER A 76 44.98 -20.09 -40.62
C SER A 76 44.89 -21.48 -40.01
N TYR A 77 43.84 -21.68 -39.23
CA TYR A 77 43.61 -22.89 -38.45
C TYR A 77 42.20 -23.41 -38.70
N LEU A 78 42.04 -24.72 -38.70
CA LEU A 78 40.73 -25.34 -38.82
C LEU A 78 40.10 -25.55 -37.44
N ARG A 79 38.87 -25.06 -37.26
CA ARG A 79 38.10 -25.15 -36.03
C ARG A 79 36.82 -25.95 -36.25
N LEU A 80 36.65 -26.98 -35.42
CA LEU A 80 35.39 -27.70 -35.28
C LEU A 80 34.56 -27.04 -34.18
N SER A 81 33.33 -26.68 -34.48
CA SER A 81 32.40 -26.07 -33.52
C SER A 81 31.17 -26.95 -33.37
N LEU A 82 31.02 -27.54 -32.19
CA LEU A 82 29.80 -28.25 -31.79
C LEU A 82 28.90 -27.27 -31.04
N SER A 83 27.77 -26.91 -31.65
CA SER A 83 26.80 -25.98 -31.09
C SER A 83 25.58 -26.73 -30.56
N PHE A 84 25.16 -26.42 -29.35
CA PHE A 84 23.95 -26.94 -28.73
C PHE A 84 23.02 -25.78 -28.42
N ARG A 85 21.78 -25.88 -28.88
CA ARG A 85 20.72 -24.97 -28.48
C ARG A 85 19.98 -25.57 -27.30
N ILE A 86 20.07 -24.89 -26.16
CA ILE A 86 19.43 -25.30 -24.91
C ILE A 86 18.27 -24.36 -24.58
N LYS A 87 17.14 -24.94 -24.17
CA LYS A 87 15.97 -24.23 -23.66
C LYS A 87 15.86 -24.44 -22.17
N ARG A 88 15.61 -23.38 -21.41
CA ARG A 88 15.40 -23.49 -19.97
C ARG A 88 14.01 -24.03 -19.64
N ASN A 89 13.94 -24.93 -18.66
CA ASN A 89 12.66 -25.40 -18.13
C ASN A 89 12.10 -24.38 -17.13
N ILE A 90 10.91 -23.86 -17.44
CA ILE A 90 10.30 -22.74 -16.70
C ILE A 90 9.54 -23.19 -15.44
N GLY A 91 9.13 -24.47 -15.34
CA GLY A 91 8.18 -24.96 -14.32
C GLY A 91 8.59 -24.65 -12.87
N TYR A 92 9.88 -24.78 -12.55
CA TYR A 92 10.43 -24.42 -11.24
C TYR A 92 10.23 -22.92 -10.91
N PHE A 93 10.53 -22.04 -11.87
CA PHE A 93 10.37 -20.60 -11.69
C PHE A 93 8.91 -20.19 -11.55
N ILE A 94 7.98 -20.88 -12.24
CA ILE A 94 6.54 -20.64 -12.07
C ILE A 94 6.13 -20.86 -10.62
N LEU A 95 6.48 -22.00 -10.04
CA LEU A 95 6.04 -22.38 -8.69
C LEU A 95 6.76 -21.61 -7.59
N GLN A 96 8.04 -21.30 -7.78
CA GLN A 96 8.85 -20.65 -6.74
C GLN A 96 8.77 -19.13 -6.76
N THR A 97 8.56 -18.52 -7.93
CA THR A 97 8.61 -17.06 -8.09
C THR A 97 7.29 -16.47 -8.54
N TYR A 98 6.76 -16.91 -9.68
CA TYR A 98 5.56 -16.31 -10.26
C TYR A 98 4.33 -16.54 -9.39
N MET A 99 4.09 -17.79 -8.94
CA MET A 99 2.95 -18.15 -8.10
C MET A 99 2.95 -17.38 -6.76
N PRO A 100 4.02 -17.35 -5.96
CA PRO A 100 4.06 -16.55 -4.74
C PRO A 100 3.85 -15.05 -5.00
N SER A 101 4.43 -14.49 -6.08
CA SER A 101 4.27 -13.08 -6.42
C SER A 101 2.83 -12.72 -6.81
N ILE A 102 2.15 -13.60 -7.56
CA ILE A 102 0.72 -13.45 -7.88
C ILE A 102 -0.11 -13.50 -6.60
N LEU A 103 0.13 -14.49 -5.73
CA LEU A 103 -0.59 -14.63 -4.47
C LEU A 103 -0.40 -13.42 -3.56
N ILE A 104 0.82 -12.88 -3.44
CA ILE A 104 1.10 -11.67 -2.66
C ILE A 104 0.36 -10.46 -3.25
N THR A 105 0.34 -10.34 -4.57
CA THR A 105 -0.39 -9.25 -5.24
C THR A 105 -1.89 -9.38 -4.99
N ILE A 106 -2.45 -10.59 -5.03
CA ILE A 106 -3.84 -10.87 -4.68
C ILE A 106 -4.12 -10.49 -3.22
N LEU A 107 -3.24 -10.89 -2.29
CA LEU A 107 -3.39 -10.56 -0.87
C LEU A 107 -3.38 -9.05 -0.61
N SER A 108 -2.64 -8.27 -1.41
CA SER A 108 -2.58 -6.81 -1.26
C SER A 108 -3.95 -6.15 -1.44
N TRP A 109 -4.78 -6.61 -2.38
CA TRP A 109 -6.11 -6.05 -2.63
C TRP A 109 -7.23 -6.74 -1.84
N VAL A 110 -6.97 -7.83 -1.12
CA VAL A 110 -7.92 -8.37 -0.12
C VAL A 110 -8.15 -7.33 0.99
N SER A 111 -7.18 -6.43 1.21
CA SER A 111 -7.34 -5.30 2.14
C SER A 111 -8.53 -4.39 1.82
N PHE A 112 -8.99 -4.33 0.57
CA PHE A 112 -10.17 -3.56 0.15
C PHE A 112 -11.50 -4.15 0.64
N TRP A 113 -11.52 -5.42 1.05
CA TRP A 113 -12.71 -6.09 1.59
C TRP A 113 -12.89 -5.87 3.09
N ILE A 114 -11.80 -5.62 3.83
CA ILE A 114 -11.82 -5.35 5.27
C ILE A 114 -12.43 -3.98 5.50
N ASN A 115 -13.26 -3.76 6.52
CA ASN A 115 -13.84 -2.44 6.80
C ASN A 115 -12.77 -1.38 7.15
N TYR A 116 -13.01 -0.11 6.82
CA TYR A 116 -12.05 0.98 7.03
C TYR A 116 -11.80 1.29 8.52
N ASP A 117 -12.75 0.93 9.40
CA ASP A 117 -12.62 1.09 10.86
C ASP A 117 -11.41 0.34 11.42
N ALA A 118 -11.00 -0.77 10.78
CA ALA A 118 -9.83 -1.57 11.16
C ALA A 118 -8.55 -1.11 10.44
N SER A 119 -8.22 0.18 10.56
CA SER A 119 -7.06 0.82 9.90
C SER A 119 -5.72 0.11 10.15
N ALA A 120 -5.47 -0.34 11.38
CA ALA A 120 -4.22 -1.02 11.76
C ALA A 120 -3.97 -2.33 11.00
N ALA A 121 -5.03 -3.12 10.76
CA ALA A 121 -4.91 -4.39 10.05
C ALA A 121 -4.57 -4.19 8.56
N ARG A 122 -5.21 -3.21 7.91
CA ARG A 122 -4.95 -2.87 6.51
C ARG A 122 -3.49 -2.41 6.29
N VAL A 123 -2.96 -1.54 7.17
CA VAL A 123 -1.56 -1.09 7.11
C VAL A 123 -0.60 -2.25 7.29
N ALA A 124 -0.83 -3.09 8.30
CA ALA A 124 0.04 -4.23 8.57
C ALA A 124 0.11 -5.18 7.37
N LEU A 125 -1.03 -5.49 6.74
CA LEU A 125 -1.09 -6.30 5.52
C LEU A 125 -0.38 -5.63 4.33
N GLY A 126 -0.59 -4.32 4.10
CA GLY A 126 0.06 -3.59 3.02
C GLY A 126 1.58 -3.48 3.18
N VAL A 127 2.07 -3.17 4.39
CA VAL A 127 3.52 -3.10 4.65
C VAL A 127 4.16 -4.48 4.56
N THR A 128 3.51 -5.51 5.10
CA THR A 128 4.03 -6.88 5.04
C THR A 128 4.12 -7.37 3.60
N THR A 129 3.10 -7.13 2.76
CA THR A 129 3.13 -7.52 1.35
C THR A 129 4.24 -6.83 0.55
N VAL A 130 4.49 -5.53 0.79
CA VAL A 130 5.63 -4.81 0.19
C VAL A 130 6.96 -5.40 0.67
N LEU A 131 7.10 -5.72 1.96
CA LEU A 131 8.29 -6.34 2.51
C LEU A 131 8.51 -7.73 1.90
N THR A 132 7.50 -8.60 1.89
CA THR A 132 7.58 -9.94 1.30
C THR A 132 7.95 -9.89 -0.17
N MET A 133 7.38 -8.94 -0.92
CA MET A 133 7.72 -8.74 -2.33
C MET A 133 9.19 -8.31 -2.51
N THR A 134 9.67 -7.43 -1.64
CA THR A 134 11.07 -7.00 -1.63
C THR A 134 12.00 -8.17 -1.30
N THR A 135 11.63 -9.02 -0.34
CA THR A 135 12.40 -10.23 0.03
C THR A 135 12.51 -11.22 -1.13
N ILE A 136 11.43 -11.43 -1.89
CA ILE A 136 11.49 -12.28 -3.11
C ILE A 136 12.43 -11.67 -4.14
N ASN A 137 12.37 -10.36 -4.35
CA ASN A 137 13.25 -9.66 -5.29
C ASN A 137 14.73 -9.75 -4.91
N THR A 138 15.06 -9.68 -3.62
CA THR A 138 16.44 -9.84 -3.15
C THR A 138 16.91 -11.28 -3.29
N HIS A 139 16.08 -12.25 -2.92
CA HIS A 139 16.41 -13.67 -3.05
C HIS A 139 16.71 -14.07 -4.51
N LEU A 140 15.96 -13.53 -5.47
CA LEU A 140 16.20 -13.76 -6.90
C LEU A 140 17.48 -13.11 -7.41
N ARG A 141 17.91 -12.00 -6.83
CA ARG A 141 19.20 -11.36 -7.19
C ARG A 141 20.40 -12.10 -6.62
N GLU A 142 20.21 -12.88 -5.56
CA GLU A 142 21.27 -13.71 -4.96
C GLU A 142 21.44 -15.03 -5.70
N THR A 143 20.35 -15.64 -6.15
CA THR A 143 20.39 -16.90 -6.91
C THR A 143 20.85 -16.73 -8.35
N LEU A 144 20.79 -15.50 -8.89
CA LEU A 144 21.18 -15.18 -10.26
C LEU A 144 22.51 -14.44 -10.32
N PRO A 145 23.31 -14.68 -11.39
CA PRO A 145 24.50 -13.87 -11.63
C PRO A 145 24.12 -12.39 -11.74
N LYS A 146 24.90 -11.53 -11.09
CA LYS A 146 24.68 -10.07 -11.08
C LYS A 146 24.97 -9.52 -12.46
N ILE A 147 23.92 -9.13 -13.14
CA ILE A 147 23.95 -8.67 -14.52
C ILE A 147 23.33 -7.27 -14.56
N PRO A 148 23.94 -6.31 -15.27
CA PRO A 148 23.53 -4.90 -15.22
C PRO A 148 22.30 -4.56 -16.07
N TYR A 149 21.79 -5.49 -16.89
CA TYR A 149 20.62 -5.26 -17.73
C TYR A 149 19.33 -5.83 -17.10
N VAL A 150 18.20 -5.25 -17.50
CA VAL A 150 16.86 -5.65 -17.06
C VAL A 150 16.51 -7.01 -17.66
N LYS A 151 16.12 -7.95 -16.79
CA LYS A 151 15.65 -9.29 -17.18
C LYS A 151 14.12 -9.33 -17.24
N ALA A 152 13.54 -10.22 -18.03
CA ALA A 152 12.09 -10.42 -18.10
C ALA A 152 11.45 -10.66 -16.72
N ILE A 153 12.08 -11.51 -15.91
CA ILE A 153 11.68 -11.75 -14.51
C ILE A 153 11.68 -10.47 -13.67
N ASP A 154 12.65 -9.57 -13.85
CA ASP A 154 12.72 -8.31 -13.11
C ASP A 154 11.57 -7.38 -13.52
N VAL A 155 11.20 -7.37 -14.81
CA VAL A 155 10.05 -6.60 -15.31
C VAL A 155 8.76 -7.09 -14.66
N TYR A 156 8.57 -8.41 -14.57
CA TYR A 156 7.39 -8.99 -13.93
C TYR A 156 7.29 -8.58 -12.45
N LEU A 157 8.38 -8.77 -11.72
CA LEU A 157 8.45 -8.49 -10.29
C LEU A 157 8.32 -6.99 -9.99
N MET A 158 8.91 -6.12 -10.80
CA MET A 158 8.72 -4.67 -10.67
C MET A 158 7.28 -4.28 -10.99
N GLY A 159 6.64 -4.89 -11.99
CA GLY A 159 5.22 -4.68 -12.27
C GLY A 159 4.34 -5.03 -11.08
N CYS A 160 4.49 -6.25 -10.55
CA CYS A 160 3.78 -6.71 -9.36
C CYS A 160 4.08 -5.84 -8.13
N PHE A 161 5.33 -5.39 -7.93
CA PHE A 161 5.70 -4.46 -6.85
C PHE A 161 4.95 -3.13 -6.96
N VAL A 162 4.82 -2.58 -8.17
CA VAL A 162 4.04 -1.35 -8.40
C VAL A 162 2.57 -1.56 -8.03
N PHE A 163 1.97 -2.71 -8.37
CA PHE A 163 0.58 -3.00 -7.98
C PHE A 163 0.39 -3.07 -6.46
N VAL A 164 1.29 -3.75 -5.76
CA VAL A 164 1.27 -3.84 -4.29
C VAL A 164 1.45 -2.44 -3.66
N PHE A 165 2.37 -1.63 -4.21
CA PHE A 165 2.59 -0.27 -3.74
C PHE A 165 1.39 0.64 -4.00
N LEU A 166 0.72 0.51 -5.14
CA LEU A 166 -0.51 1.24 -5.45
C LEU A 166 -1.65 0.86 -4.51
N ALA A 167 -1.76 -0.41 -4.09
CA ALA A 167 -2.74 -0.84 -3.08
C ALA A 167 -2.46 -0.17 -1.72
N LEU A 168 -1.19 -0.02 -1.32
CA LEU A 168 -0.82 0.70 -0.10
C LEU A 168 -1.10 2.20 -0.21
N LEU A 169 -0.84 2.81 -1.38
CA LEU A 169 -1.14 4.22 -1.63
C LEU A 169 -2.63 4.52 -1.63
N GLU A 170 -3.45 3.60 -2.15
CA GLU A 170 -4.90 3.71 -2.12
C GLU A 170 -5.39 3.80 -0.66
N TYR A 171 -4.89 2.92 0.20
CA TYR A 171 -5.18 2.98 1.63
C TYR A 171 -4.73 4.32 2.24
N ALA A 172 -3.51 4.78 1.94
CA ALA A 172 -3.01 6.05 2.45
C ALA A 172 -3.89 7.23 2.01
N PHE A 173 -4.40 7.18 0.77
CA PHE A 173 -5.32 8.17 0.22
C PHE A 173 -6.69 8.14 0.89
N VAL A 174 -7.27 6.96 1.09
CA VAL A 174 -8.53 6.76 1.85
C VAL A 174 -8.39 7.29 3.27
N ASN A 175 -7.29 6.93 3.94
CA ASN A 175 -6.98 7.38 5.30
C ASN A 175 -6.78 8.90 5.38
N TYR A 176 -6.09 9.48 4.39
CA TYR A 176 -5.87 10.93 4.31
C TYR A 176 -7.18 11.70 4.10
N ILE A 177 -8.06 11.23 3.22
CA ILE A 177 -9.38 11.85 3.03
C ILE A 177 -10.21 11.75 4.32
N PHE A 178 -10.19 10.60 4.99
CA PHE A 178 -10.94 10.36 6.22
C PHE A 178 -10.43 11.22 7.38
N PHE A 179 -9.13 11.22 7.71
CA PHE A 179 -8.58 12.01 8.82
C PHE A 179 -8.39 13.49 8.47
N GLY A 180 -8.19 13.84 7.19
CA GLY A 180 -8.12 15.23 6.74
C GLY A 180 -9.48 15.95 6.75
N ARG A 181 -10.60 15.21 6.60
CA ARG A 181 -11.97 15.74 6.64
C ARG A 181 -12.77 15.35 7.90
N GLY A 182 -12.35 14.30 8.61
CA GLY A 182 -12.99 13.76 9.81
C GLY A 182 -13.11 14.75 10.99
N PRO A 183 -12.05 15.49 11.38
CA PRO A 183 -12.14 16.50 12.43
C PRO A 183 -13.08 17.64 12.05
N ARG A 184 -13.19 17.95 10.74
CA ARG A 184 -14.12 18.95 10.21
C ARG A 184 -15.56 18.48 10.24
N GLN A 185 -15.83 17.19 10.02
CA GLN A 185 -17.18 16.62 10.09
C GLN A 185 -17.63 16.39 11.54
N GLN A 186 -16.79 15.83 12.41
CA GLN A 186 -17.09 15.68 13.85
C GLN A 186 -17.35 17.03 14.51
N LYS A 187 -16.54 18.07 14.21
CA LYS A 187 -16.80 19.43 14.73
C LYS A 187 -18.14 19.98 14.24
N LYS A 188 -18.51 19.72 12.98
CA LYS A 188 -19.80 20.17 12.41
C LYS A 188 -20.99 19.38 12.95
N GLN A 189 -20.81 18.11 13.28
CA GLN A 189 -21.83 17.25 13.88
C GLN A 189 -22.02 17.58 15.37
N ASN A 190 -20.94 17.78 16.12
CA ASN A 190 -21.00 18.27 17.50
C ASN A 190 -21.58 19.68 17.59
N GLU A 191 -21.30 20.56 16.62
CA GLU A 191 -21.95 21.88 16.53
C GLU A 191 -23.46 21.77 16.22
N ARG A 192 -23.90 20.78 15.43
CA ARG A 192 -25.33 20.55 15.17
C ARG A 192 -26.04 19.96 16.40
N ILE A 193 -25.42 19.01 17.08
CA ILE A 193 -25.94 18.41 18.32
C ILE A 193 -25.96 19.46 19.45
N SER A 194 -24.92 20.27 19.58
CA SER A 194 -24.88 21.38 20.54
C SER A 194 -25.95 22.43 20.26
N LYS A 195 -26.22 22.76 18.99
CA LYS A 195 -27.33 23.65 18.62
C LYS A 195 -28.69 23.05 18.92
N ALA A 196 -28.92 21.77 18.59
CA ALA A 196 -30.16 21.08 18.92
C ALA A 196 -30.38 20.97 20.45
N ASN A 197 -29.31 20.74 21.22
CA ASN A 197 -29.37 20.69 22.68
C ASN A 197 -29.65 22.08 23.27
N ASN A 198 -29.02 23.13 22.72
CA ASN A 198 -29.28 24.52 23.14
C ASN A 198 -30.70 24.99 22.77
N GLU A 199 -31.25 24.54 21.63
CA GLU A 199 -32.65 24.77 21.26
C GLU A 199 -33.64 24.04 22.18
N ARG A 200 -33.34 22.79 22.58
CA ARG A 200 -34.11 22.07 23.60
C ARG A 200 -34.08 22.77 24.97
N HIS A 201 -32.91 23.20 25.42
CA HIS A 201 -32.75 23.92 26.69
C HIS A 201 -33.49 25.27 26.70
N ARG A 202 -33.54 25.97 25.56
CA ARG A 202 -34.30 27.23 25.38
C ARG A 202 -35.82 27.01 25.37
N TYR A 203 -36.28 25.82 24.97
CA TYR A 203 -37.69 25.43 25.05
C TYR A 203 -38.10 25.03 26.48
N GLU A 204 -37.20 24.40 27.24
CA GLU A 204 -37.42 24.10 28.67
C GLU A 204 -37.37 25.36 29.56
N GLU A 205 -36.44 26.28 29.31
CA GLU A 205 -36.32 27.54 30.08
C GLU A 205 -37.55 28.46 29.90
N LYS A 206 -38.20 28.42 28.73
CA LYS A 206 -39.46 29.14 28.48
C LYS A 206 -40.69 28.48 29.10
N ARG A 207 -40.56 27.27 29.66
CA ARG A 207 -41.66 26.49 30.26
C ARG A 207 -41.76 26.63 31.78
N VAL A 208 -40.96 27.49 32.40
CA VAL A 208 -40.93 27.69 33.85
C VAL A 208 -41.39 29.11 34.17
N ASP A 209 -42.57 29.23 34.77
CA ASP A 209 -43.10 30.50 35.29
C ASP A 209 -42.35 30.94 36.57
N PRO A 210 -42.40 32.24 36.97
CA PRO A 210 -41.69 32.77 38.15
C PRO A 210 -42.05 32.13 39.51
N TYR A 211 -43.06 31.27 39.53
CA TYR A 211 -43.52 30.51 40.69
C TYR A 211 -43.34 29.00 40.45
N GLY A 212 -42.10 28.54 40.22
CA GLY A 212 -41.59 27.20 40.59
C GLY A 212 -42.36 25.92 40.23
N ASN A 213 -43.37 25.94 39.36
CA ASN A 213 -44.21 24.77 39.08
C ASN A 213 -43.91 24.20 37.68
N ILE A 214 -43.67 22.88 37.60
CA ILE A 214 -43.43 22.15 36.35
C ILE A 214 -44.74 21.97 35.59
N LEU A 215 -44.88 22.61 34.43
CA LEU A 215 -46.04 22.46 33.56
C LEU A 215 -45.93 21.14 32.76
N LEU A 216 -46.64 20.11 33.22
CA LEU A 216 -46.72 18.80 32.57
C LEU A 216 -47.42 18.94 31.22
N SER A 217 -46.66 18.89 30.12
CA SER A 217 -47.23 18.83 28.77
C SER A 217 -47.50 17.38 28.38
N THR A 218 -48.70 17.10 27.89
CA THR A 218 -49.11 15.82 27.31
C THR A 218 -48.16 15.44 26.17
N LEU A 219 -47.58 14.24 26.23
CA LEU A 219 -46.80 13.66 25.13
C LEU A 219 -47.73 13.33 23.97
N ASP A 220 -47.72 14.12 22.91
CA ASP A 220 -48.24 13.70 21.61
C ASP A 220 -47.23 12.77 20.94
N MET A 221 -47.61 11.50 20.83
CA MET A 221 -46.83 10.46 20.18
C MET A 221 -47.15 10.47 18.69
N ASN A 222 -46.43 11.27 17.91
CA ASN A 222 -46.55 11.23 16.44
C ASN A 222 -45.75 10.05 15.89
N ASN A 223 -46.49 9.04 15.45
CA ASN A 223 -46.01 7.87 14.74
C ASN A 223 -45.88 8.21 13.24
N GLU A 224 -44.70 8.61 12.77
CA GLU A 224 -44.39 8.65 11.34
C GLU A 224 -43.58 7.42 10.93
N LEU A 225 -44.30 6.52 10.26
CA LEU A 225 -43.85 5.27 9.70
C LEU A 225 -43.28 5.55 8.29
N LEU A 226 -41.96 5.47 8.14
CA LEU A 226 -41.34 5.24 6.83
C LEU A 226 -40.39 4.05 6.96
N ALA A 227 -40.91 2.91 6.50
CA ALA A 227 -40.19 1.66 6.33
C ALA A 227 -39.14 1.78 5.20
N THR A 228 -37.96 1.21 5.39
CA THR A 228 -37.26 0.37 4.37
C THR A 228 -36.13 -0.43 5.06
N ASP A 229 -36.32 -1.75 5.04
CA ASP A 229 -35.37 -2.88 5.03
C ASP A 229 -34.47 -3.28 6.22
N MET A 230 -34.53 -4.60 6.43
CA MET A 230 -33.98 -5.47 7.47
C MET A 230 -32.46 -5.69 7.37
N MET A 231 -31.75 -5.85 8.51
CA MET A 231 -31.15 -7.13 8.97
C MET A 231 -30.17 -6.98 10.15
N SER A 232 -30.30 -7.92 11.10
CA SER A 232 -29.35 -8.40 12.14
C SER A 232 -29.00 -7.44 13.30
N SER A 233 -29.03 -7.79 14.58
CA SER A 233 -28.99 -9.10 15.25
C SER A 233 -29.79 -9.09 16.56
N VAL A 234 -30.48 -10.19 16.83
CA VAL A 234 -30.99 -10.59 18.14
C VAL A 234 -29.81 -11.05 19.01
N GLY A 235 -29.79 -10.62 20.28
CA GLY A 235 -28.83 -11.03 21.29
C GLY A 235 -29.30 -10.56 22.67
N ASP A 236 -30.35 -11.22 23.16
CA ASP A 236 -30.98 -11.04 24.46
C ASP A 236 -30.07 -11.59 25.59
N SER A 237 -30.04 -10.95 26.77
CA SER A 237 -29.84 -11.61 28.10
C SER A 237 -29.72 -10.61 29.27
N ARG A 238 -30.86 -10.43 29.96
CA ARG A 238 -31.14 -10.43 31.40
C ARG A 238 -30.02 -10.44 32.47
N ASN A 239 -30.43 -9.86 33.62
CA ASN A 239 -29.98 -10.00 35.03
C ASN A 239 -28.80 -9.10 35.48
N SER A 240 -28.77 -8.48 36.68
CA SER A 240 -29.69 -8.38 37.84
C SER A 240 -29.00 -7.53 38.94
N VAL A 241 -29.76 -6.72 39.71
CA VAL A 241 -29.60 -6.47 41.19
C VAL A 241 -28.38 -5.60 41.60
N MET A 242 -28.35 -4.65 42.56
CA MET A 242 -29.12 -4.29 43.76
C MET A 242 -28.98 -2.77 44.05
N SER A 243 -29.96 -2.21 44.73
CA SER A 243 -30.01 -0.89 45.36
C SER A 243 -29.37 -0.88 46.77
N PHE A 244 -28.73 0.22 47.16
CA PHE A 244 -28.59 0.62 48.56
C PHE A 244 -28.61 2.15 48.69
N GLU A 245 -29.33 2.63 49.69
CA GLU A 245 -29.67 4.01 50.01
C GLU A 245 -28.80 4.46 51.21
N GLY A 246 -28.40 5.74 51.27
CA GLY A 246 -27.78 6.28 52.49
C GLY A 246 -26.96 7.56 52.34
N SER A 247 -27.63 8.69 52.64
CA SER A 247 -27.15 9.82 53.46
C SER A 247 -25.88 10.60 53.05
N GLY A 248 -26.05 11.90 52.82
CA GLY A 248 -24.97 12.83 52.47
C GLY A 248 -24.01 13.21 53.60
N ILE A 249 -23.00 14.01 53.24
CA ILE A 249 -22.45 15.19 53.93
C ILE A 249 -21.38 15.78 52.99
N GLN A 250 -21.40 17.11 52.85
CA GLN A 250 -20.46 17.90 52.07
C GLN A 250 -19.04 17.86 52.65
N PHE A 251 -18.01 17.75 51.80
CA PHE A 251 -16.65 18.14 52.18
C PHE A 251 -16.13 19.27 51.28
N ARG A 252 -16.09 20.44 51.90
CA ARG A 252 -15.40 21.67 51.52
C ARG A 252 -13.89 21.42 51.55
N LYS A 253 -13.16 21.82 50.50
CA LYS A 253 -11.68 21.87 50.52
C LYS A 253 -11.23 23.28 50.89
N GLN A 254 -10.39 23.37 51.91
CA GLN A 254 -10.00 24.57 52.63
C GLN A 254 -8.64 25.11 52.16
N LEU A 255 -8.51 26.42 52.34
CA LEU A 255 -7.42 27.35 52.05
C LEU A 255 -6.15 27.07 52.87
N ALA A 256 -4.98 27.42 52.31
CA ALA A 256 -3.72 27.55 53.05
C ALA A 256 -3.54 28.97 53.59
N SER A 257 -2.87 29.09 54.74
CA SER A 257 -2.80 30.26 55.62
C SER A 257 -1.36 30.79 55.83
N ARG A 258 -1.26 32.14 55.93
CA ARG A 258 -0.45 33.00 56.86
C ARG A 258 1.10 32.86 56.90
N ASP A 259 1.94 33.85 57.22
CA ASP A 259 1.91 35.18 57.91
C ASP A 259 3.09 36.06 57.35
N GLY A 260 3.31 37.37 57.57
CA GLY A 260 2.72 38.38 58.46
C GLY A 260 3.41 39.79 58.36
N PHE A 261 2.69 40.82 58.84
CA PHE A 261 3.02 42.12 59.52
C PHE A 261 4.38 42.85 59.33
N GLY A 262 4.49 44.21 59.31
CA GLY A 262 3.51 45.29 59.59
C GLY A 262 4.08 46.74 59.56
N HIS A 263 3.17 47.70 59.87
CA HIS A 263 3.29 49.12 60.31
C HIS A 263 3.60 50.34 59.37
N HIS A 264 2.51 51.07 59.01
CA HIS A 264 2.11 52.50 59.27
C HIS A 264 3.09 53.70 59.03
N PRO A 265 2.64 55.01 58.96
CA PRO A 265 1.28 55.58 59.07
C PRO A 265 0.89 56.81 58.17
N THR A 266 -0.45 57.07 58.05
CA THR A 266 -1.19 58.39 58.12
C THR A 266 -0.93 59.50 57.07
N LEU A 267 -1.79 60.46 56.71
CA LEU A 267 -3.08 61.00 57.19
C LEU A 267 -3.69 61.89 56.05
N ASP A 268 -5.02 62.01 56.04
CA ASP A 268 -5.81 63.26 55.81
C ASP A 268 -6.05 63.92 54.42
N ARG A 269 -7.37 63.99 54.11
CA ARG A 269 -8.20 65.22 53.88
C ARG A 269 -8.73 65.52 52.46
N HIS A 270 -10.02 65.24 52.31
CA HIS A 270 -11.11 66.01 51.65
C HIS A 270 -10.90 66.76 50.32
N VAL A 271 -11.55 66.19 49.29
CA VAL A 271 -12.42 66.74 48.20
C VAL A 271 -12.83 68.23 48.37
N PRO A 272 -12.85 69.04 47.28
CA PRO A 272 -14.12 69.24 46.54
C PRO A 272 -14.03 69.20 45.00
N LEU A 273 -15.16 68.73 44.43
CA LEU A 273 -15.72 68.90 43.10
C LEU A 273 -15.19 70.07 42.25
N THR A 274 -15.06 69.85 40.93
CA THR A 274 -15.77 70.62 39.90
C THR A 274 -15.64 69.99 38.50
N HIS A 275 -16.65 70.27 37.69
CA HIS A 275 -16.98 69.71 36.38
C HIS A 275 -15.95 69.96 35.26
N HIS A 276 -16.10 69.16 34.20
CA HIS A 276 -15.66 69.31 32.79
C HIS A 276 -14.60 68.31 32.30
N ALA A 277 -15.07 67.26 31.60
CA ALA A 277 -14.23 66.48 30.69
C ALA A 277 -14.93 66.31 29.35
N ALA A 278 -14.38 67.03 28.36
CA ALA A 278 -14.76 67.00 26.96
C ALA A 278 -14.37 65.67 26.29
N ALA A 279 -15.19 65.30 25.31
CA ALA A 279 -15.07 64.15 24.46
C ALA A 279 -13.71 64.05 23.74
N ARG A 280 -13.15 62.84 23.68
CA ARG A 280 -12.15 62.47 22.68
C ARG A 280 -12.39 61.05 22.17
N ASN A 281 -13.11 60.97 21.05
CA ASN A 281 -13.30 59.77 20.25
C ASN A 281 -11.95 59.22 19.76
N ARG A 282 -11.67 57.94 20.02
CA ARG A 282 -10.71 57.13 19.26
C ARG A 282 -11.44 55.94 18.67
N ALA A 283 -11.53 55.96 17.34
CA ALA A 283 -12.14 54.94 16.52
C ALA A 283 -11.33 53.62 16.58
N ASN A 284 -12.01 52.50 16.83
CA ASN A 284 -11.45 51.16 16.65
C ASN A 284 -11.90 50.59 15.29
N CYS A 285 -10.95 50.45 14.38
CA CYS A 285 -11.08 49.76 13.10
C CYS A 285 -11.47 48.28 13.30
N ARG A 286 -12.65 47.88 12.80
CA ARG A 286 -13.07 46.48 12.69
C ARG A 286 -12.59 45.90 11.36
N LEU A 287 -11.47 45.18 11.36
CA LEU A 287 -11.03 44.38 10.22
C LEU A 287 -11.97 43.17 10.02
N ARG A 288 -12.98 43.35 9.17
CA ARG A 288 -13.89 42.28 8.72
C ARG A 288 -13.20 41.44 7.64
N ARG A 289 -12.51 40.37 8.05
CA ARG A 289 -11.93 39.38 7.14
C ARG A 289 -13.05 38.51 6.52
N ARG A 290 -13.57 38.91 5.36
CA ARG A 290 -14.44 38.08 4.53
C ARG A 290 -13.59 36.95 3.91
N SER A 291 -13.66 35.75 4.48
CA SER A 291 -13.17 34.54 3.81
C SER A 291 -14.23 34.06 2.82
N SER A 292 -13.85 34.01 1.55
CA SER A 292 -14.65 33.49 0.43
C SER A 292 -14.95 32.00 0.65
N LYS A 293 -16.22 31.68 0.90
CA LYS A 293 -16.73 30.31 0.93
C LYS A 293 -16.77 29.75 -0.50
N LEU A 294 -15.68 29.12 -0.93
CA LEU A 294 -15.76 28.14 -2.03
C LEU A 294 -16.57 26.94 -1.51
N LYS A 295 -17.85 26.89 -1.89
CA LYS A 295 -18.71 25.72 -1.73
C LYS A 295 -18.21 24.61 -2.67
N LEU A 296 -17.16 23.90 -2.26
CA LEU A 296 -16.89 22.58 -2.79
C LEU A 296 -17.97 21.65 -2.23
N LYS A 297 -18.82 21.17 -3.13
CA LYS A 297 -19.87 20.18 -2.88
C LYS A 297 -19.16 18.93 -2.33
N ILE A 298 -19.52 18.59 -1.10
CA ILE A 298 -18.93 17.47 -0.35
C ILE A 298 -19.36 16.19 -1.04
N PRO A 299 -18.44 15.25 -1.34
CA PRO A 299 -18.83 13.87 -1.43
C PRO A 299 -18.97 13.29 -0.02
N ASP A 300 -20.12 12.67 0.22
CA ASP A 300 -20.56 12.10 1.49
C ASP A 300 -19.79 10.81 1.80
N LEU A 301 -20.04 10.20 2.97
CA LEU A 301 -19.50 8.88 3.37
C LEU A 301 -19.59 7.79 2.26
N THR A 302 -20.52 7.98 1.32
CA THR A 302 -20.66 7.20 0.10
C THR A 302 -19.38 7.14 -0.72
N ASP A 303 -18.57 8.20 -0.80
CA ASP A 303 -17.40 8.25 -1.69
C ASP A 303 -16.26 7.33 -1.26
N VAL A 304 -16.01 7.18 0.05
CA VAL A 304 -14.99 6.23 0.53
C VAL A 304 -15.41 4.80 0.21
N SER A 305 -16.68 4.47 0.45
CA SER A 305 -17.23 3.15 0.06
C SER A 305 -17.29 2.97 -1.46
N THR A 306 -17.35 4.06 -2.23
CA THR A 306 -17.36 4.04 -3.70
C THR A 306 -15.95 3.81 -4.24
N ILE A 307 -14.93 4.44 -3.64
CA ILE A 307 -13.52 4.20 -3.95
C ILE A 307 -13.16 2.73 -3.70
N ASP A 308 -13.48 2.19 -2.52
CA ASP A 308 -13.24 0.78 -2.20
C ASP A 308 -13.96 -0.16 -3.21
N LYS A 309 -15.16 0.21 -3.69
CA LYS A 309 -15.91 -0.55 -4.73
C LYS A 309 -15.23 -0.53 -6.10
N TRP A 310 -14.74 0.63 -6.55
CA TRP A 310 -14.03 0.74 -7.82
C TRP A 310 -12.67 0.04 -7.76
N SER A 311 -11.94 0.18 -6.64
CA SER A 311 -10.66 -0.51 -6.40
C SER A 311 -10.79 -2.04 -6.52
N ARG A 312 -11.89 -2.63 -6.01
CA ARG A 312 -12.17 -4.07 -6.11
C ARG A 312 -12.29 -4.60 -7.55
N ILE A 313 -12.66 -3.76 -8.51
CA ILE A 313 -12.86 -4.15 -9.90
C ILE A 313 -11.63 -3.79 -10.74
N ILE A 314 -11.09 -2.57 -10.55
CA ILE A 314 -9.98 -2.05 -11.34
C ILE A 314 -8.69 -2.84 -11.07
N PHE A 315 -8.37 -3.15 -9.82
CA PHE A 315 -7.11 -3.83 -9.48
C PHE A 315 -7.01 -5.24 -10.09
N PRO A 316 -8.00 -6.14 -9.93
CA PRO A 316 -7.93 -7.47 -10.54
C PRO A 316 -7.93 -7.42 -12.07
N ILE A 317 -8.72 -6.52 -12.69
CA ILE A 317 -8.78 -6.39 -14.16
C ILE A 317 -7.43 -5.91 -14.71
N THR A 318 -6.86 -4.86 -14.12
CA THR A 318 -5.57 -4.31 -14.57
C THR A 318 -4.43 -5.30 -14.36
N PHE A 319 -4.41 -6.04 -13.25
CA PHE A 319 -3.44 -7.11 -13.04
C PHE A 319 -3.62 -8.29 -13.99
N GLY A 320 -4.86 -8.69 -14.27
CA GLY A 320 -5.16 -9.73 -15.26
C GLY A 320 -4.68 -9.32 -16.66
N PHE A 321 -4.93 -8.08 -17.06
CA PHE A 321 -4.44 -7.53 -18.32
C PHE A 321 -2.91 -7.48 -18.36
N PHE A 322 -2.25 -7.03 -17.28
CA PHE A 322 -0.80 -7.04 -17.17
C PHE A 322 -0.22 -8.45 -17.34
N ASN A 323 -0.79 -9.46 -16.68
CA ASN A 323 -0.36 -10.84 -16.83
C ASN A 323 -0.57 -11.34 -18.27
N LEU A 324 -1.72 -11.05 -18.88
CA LEU A 324 -2.00 -11.44 -20.25
C LEU A 324 -0.97 -10.87 -21.23
N VAL A 325 -0.71 -9.57 -21.15
CA VAL A 325 0.29 -8.89 -22.01
C VAL A 325 1.69 -9.43 -21.73
N TYR A 326 2.06 -9.63 -20.47
CA TYR A 326 3.36 -10.16 -20.09
C TYR A 326 3.59 -11.56 -20.69
N TRP A 327 2.65 -12.49 -20.48
CA TRP A 327 2.77 -13.85 -20.98
C TRP A 327 2.76 -13.88 -22.51
N LEU A 328 1.89 -13.10 -23.17
CA LEU A 328 1.88 -13.01 -24.64
C LEU A 328 3.18 -12.45 -25.21
N TYR A 329 3.81 -11.47 -24.55
CA TYR A 329 5.03 -10.84 -25.05
C TYR A 329 6.29 -11.68 -24.84
N TYR A 330 6.37 -12.43 -23.73
CA TYR A 330 7.58 -13.20 -23.40
C TYR A 330 7.51 -14.67 -23.82
N VAL A 331 6.32 -15.21 -24.10
CA VAL A 331 6.16 -16.59 -24.59
C VAL A 331 6.17 -16.67 -26.12
N ASN A 332 5.59 -15.69 -26.82
CA ASN A 332 5.79 -15.54 -28.27
C ASN A 332 7.15 -14.88 -28.56
#